data_AF-A0A7S2R9T0-F1
#
_entry.id   AF-A0A7S2R9T0-F1
#
_cell.length_a   1.000
_cell.length_b   1.000
_cell.length_c   1.000
_cell.angle_alpha   90.00
_cell.angle_beta   90.00
_cell.angle_gamma   90.00
#
_symmetry.space_group_name_H-M   'P 1'
#
loop_
_entity.id
_entity.type
_entity.pdbx_description
1 polymer ?
#
loop_
_entity_poly.entity_id
_entity_poly.type
_entity_poly.pdbx_seq_one_letter_code
_entity_poly.pdbx_strand_id
1 'polypeptide(L)'
;MAYIRALRYFEPRQWLILTNCLILICSLFIAGVSAYVINEIYKETFERSTDQEDTMLYFWIAMAVLGCLHGLCAVVGITGALKVSLDMIVTYFWLAVLLLAPTLLFSVLMFEFQKLFRSWIKHRWDTPEMSSVRRSFCKPRSVSDTKCAVYPPSLPFKYNITDYTVDEWCEDFWNATDCRLIYIEATDQVTVFAEQALTATATASAVEILLLFFSLYLAYRIVTMSIITKSMNELINYFMILPAIAILLVGLDLKGDLSPTGDNDGSDFAEIDPAIDSIGTLFVSAGVIILGFTLVGIFAGRAKRRRYLYLYLVGMTVVFALLLTCGIWAYQISFTLHLSFTDSQFKTQQFACDAHLYNCCCCGEDVVDVCPEWTKEEVIDVVEVYLKLAGLCGFVSLVFVSGGVMSAYLLAKNLKEYKCEYI
;
A
#
# COMPACT_ATOMS: atom_id res chain seq x y z
N MET A 1 -32.34 -13.56 -21.79
CA MET A 1 -33.28 -12.47 -21.46
C MET A 1 -34.20 -12.77 -20.26
N ALA A 2 -34.67 -14.02 -20.05
CA ALA A 2 -35.51 -14.39 -18.90
C ALA A 2 -34.83 -14.18 -17.53
N TYR A 3 -33.54 -14.54 -17.39
CA TYR A 3 -32.77 -14.32 -16.16
C TYR A 3 -32.69 -12.85 -15.73
N ILE A 4 -32.55 -11.91 -16.67
CA ILE A 4 -32.49 -10.47 -16.37
C ILE A 4 -33.83 -9.96 -15.80
N ARG A 5 -34.97 -10.55 -16.19
CA ARG A 5 -36.26 -10.21 -15.59
C ARG A 5 -36.39 -10.73 -14.16
N ALA A 6 -35.91 -11.95 -13.90
CA ALA A 6 -35.91 -12.52 -12.55
C ALA A 6 -35.10 -11.66 -11.58
N LEU A 7 -33.96 -11.11 -12.02
CA LEU A 7 -33.12 -10.20 -11.22
C LEU A 7 -33.84 -8.91 -10.77
N ARG A 8 -34.86 -8.44 -11.50
CA ARG A 8 -35.64 -7.25 -11.09
C ARG A 8 -36.60 -7.50 -9.93
N TYR A 9 -36.92 -8.75 -9.63
CA TYR A 9 -37.83 -9.10 -8.54
C TYR A 9 -37.13 -9.29 -7.20
N PHE A 10 -35.80 -9.27 -7.18
CA PHE A 10 -35.05 -9.42 -5.95
C PHE A 10 -35.22 -8.19 -5.06
N GLU A 11 -35.62 -8.43 -3.81
CA GLU A 11 -35.67 -7.37 -2.81
C GLU A 11 -34.26 -6.84 -2.54
N PRO A 12 -34.09 -5.55 -2.21
CA PRO A 12 -32.77 -4.97 -1.91
C PRO A 12 -31.95 -5.76 -0.88
N ARG A 13 -32.63 -6.44 0.06
CA ARG A 13 -32.00 -7.30 1.07
C ARG A 13 -31.38 -8.56 0.46
N GLN A 14 -32.07 -9.20 -0.49
CA GLN A 14 -31.55 -10.40 -1.14
C GLN A 14 -30.33 -10.04 -2.00
N TRP A 15 -30.36 -8.87 -2.65
CA TRP A 15 -29.18 -8.31 -3.33
C TRP A 15 -28.03 -8.07 -2.36
N LEU A 16 -28.31 -7.48 -1.19
CA LEU A 16 -27.27 -7.23 -0.17
C LEU A 16 -26.62 -8.54 0.29
N ILE A 17 -27.41 -9.60 0.54
CA ILE A 17 -26.88 -10.92 0.91
C ILE A 17 -26.01 -11.49 -0.22
N LEU A 18 -26.50 -11.48 -1.45
CA LEU A 18 -25.78 -12.02 -2.61
C LEU A 18 -24.45 -11.28 -2.82
N THR A 19 -24.46 -9.95 -2.79
CA THR A 19 -23.26 -9.14 -2.95
C THR A 19 -22.26 -9.41 -1.82
N ASN A 20 -22.69 -9.55 -0.56
CA ASN A 20 -21.79 -9.88 0.53
C ASN A 20 -21.25 -11.32 0.45
N CYS A 21 -22.00 -12.28 -0.09
CA CYS A 21 -21.44 -13.61 -0.39
C CYS A 21 -20.32 -13.52 -1.44
N LEU A 22 -20.47 -12.68 -2.45
CA LEU A 22 -19.41 -12.46 -3.45
C LEU A 22 -18.18 -11.76 -2.84
N ILE A 23 -18.39 -10.74 -1.99
CA ILE A 23 -17.32 -10.09 -1.23
C ILE A 23 -16.58 -11.12 -0.35
N LEU A 24 -17.31 -12.01 0.32
CA LEU A 24 -16.71 -13.08 1.14
C LEU A 24 -15.83 -14.02 0.30
N ILE A 25 -16.25 -14.38 -0.91
CA ILE A 25 -15.45 -15.23 -1.80
C ILE A 25 -14.19 -14.49 -2.27
N CYS A 26 -14.32 -13.24 -2.72
CA CYS A 26 -13.17 -12.42 -3.15
C CYS A 26 -12.16 -12.21 -2.02
N SER A 27 -12.63 -11.87 -0.82
CA SER A 27 -11.79 -11.63 0.35
C SER A 27 -11.05 -12.90 0.81
N LEU A 28 -11.71 -14.06 0.81
CA LEU A 28 -11.06 -15.35 1.09
C LEU A 28 -10.01 -15.71 0.02
N PHE A 29 -10.26 -15.38 -1.25
CA PHE A 29 -9.27 -15.56 -2.31
C PHE A 29 -8.05 -14.67 -2.10
N ILE A 30 -8.24 -13.38 -1.82
CA ILE A 30 -7.14 -12.44 -1.54
C ILE A 30 -6.32 -12.89 -0.33
N ALA A 31 -6.98 -13.28 0.77
CA ALA A 31 -6.31 -13.78 1.96
C ALA A 31 -5.56 -15.09 1.69
N GLY A 32 -6.18 -16.02 0.95
CA GLY A 32 -5.60 -17.31 0.61
C GLY A 32 -4.36 -17.20 -0.28
N VAL A 33 -4.42 -16.38 -1.34
CA VAL A 33 -3.26 -16.14 -2.23
C VAL A 33 -2.14 -15.44 -1.46
N SER A 34 -2.47 -14.43 -0.65
CA SER A 34 -1.46 -13.71 0.15
C SER A 34 -0.77 -14.64 1.16
N ALA A 35 -1.53 -15.47 1.87
CA ALA A 35 -1.00 -16.47 2.79
C ALA A 35 -0.15 -17.54 2.07
N TYR A 36 -0.57 -17.95 0.87
CA TYR A 36 0.20 -18.88 0.04
C TYR A 36 1.55 -18.27 -0.38
N VAL A 37 1.57 -17.02 -0.83
CA VAL A 37 2.82 -16.33 -1.18
C VAL A 37 3.73 -16.17 0.03
N ILE A 38 3.19 -15.82 1.20
CA ILE A 38 3.96 -15.77 2.46
C ILE A 38 4.59 -17.13 2.76
N ASN A 39 3.82 -18.22 2.65
CA ASN A 39 4.33 -19.57 2.92
C ASN A 39 5.37 -20.05 1.89
N GLU A 40 5.20 -19.76 0.61
CA GLU A 40 6.13 -20.23 -0.41
C GLU A 40 7.41 -19.38 -0.47
N ILE A 41 7.28 -18.06 -0.38
CA ILE A 41 8.38 -17.11 -0.59
C ILE A 41 9.07 -16.73 0.71
N TYR A 42 8.33 -16.55 1.81
CA TYR A 42 8.84 -15.93 3.04
C TYR A 42 8.92 -16.87 4.24
N LYS A 43 8.69 -18.17 4.06
CA LYS A 43 8.69 -19.13 5.17
C LYS A 43 9.97 -19.08 6.00
N GLU A 44 11.13 -19.02 5.35
CA GLU A 44 12.41 -19.01 6.05
C GLU A 44 12.77 -17.64 6.62
N THR A 45 12.37 -16.56 5.95
CA THR A 45 12.46 -15.20 6.49
C THR A 45 11.70 -15.10 7.81
N PHE A 46 10.51 -15.71 7.89
CA PHE A 46 9.70 -15.73 9.10
C PHE A 46 10.34 -16.53 10.24
N GLU A 47 11.03 -17.64 9.93
CA GLU A 47 11.68 -18.50 10.92
C GLU A 47 13.00 -17.92 11.46
N ARG A 48 13.74 -17.15 10.65
CA ARG A 48 15.06 -16.60 11.00
C ARG A 48 15.04 -15.18 11.57
N SER A 49 13.87 -14.66 11.97
CA SER A 49 13.67 -13.25 12.31
C SER A 49 14.74 -12.63 13.23
N THR A 50 15.74 -11.98 12.66
CA THR A 50 16.60 -11.02 13.35
C THR A 50 16.96 -9.91 12.37
N ASP A 51 16.32 -8.77 12.58
CA ASP A 51 16.82 -7.42 12.29
C ASP A 51 16.58 -6.75 10.92
N GLN A 52 16.08 -7.44 9.88
CA GLN A 52 15.80 -6.73 8.61
C GLN A 52 14.31 -6.59 8.29
N GLU A 53 13.86 -5.34 8.23
CA GLU A 53 12.50 -4.99 7.77
C GLU A 53 12.35 -5.33 6.29
N ASP A 54 11.43 -6.26 5.98
CA ASP A 54 11.09 -6.61 4.61
C ASP A 54 9.71 -6.05 4.26
N THR A 55 9.71 -4.88 3.63
CA THR A 55 8.50 -4.16 3.20
C THR A 55 7.55 -5.05 2.40
N MET A 56 8.08 -5.98 1.60
CA MET A 56 7.25 -6.89 0.79
C MET A 56 6.53 -7.92 1.65
N LEU A 57 7.19 -8.48 2.67
CA LEU A 57 6.55 -9.38 3.61
C LEU A 57 5.40 -8.68 4.35
N TYR A 58 5.64 -7.47 4.87
CA TYR A 58 4.61 -6.70 5.55
C TYR A 58 3.43 -6.36 4.64
N PHE A 59 3.70 -6.08 3.36
CA PHE A 59 2.67 -5.84 2.36
C PHE A 59 1.76 -7.06 2.15
N TRP A 60 2.34 -8.27 2.00
CA TRP A 60 1.55 -9.50 1.88
C TRP A 60 0.78 -9.83 3.17
N ILE A 61 1.37 -9.60 4.34
CA ILE A 61 0.70 -9.77 5.63
C ILE A 61 -0.48 -8.80 5.73
N ALA A 62 -0.28 -7.53 5.41
CA ALA A 62 -1.33 -6.51 5.42
C ALA A 62 -2.50 -6.91 4.52
N MET A 63 -2.21 -7.49 3.35
CA MET A 63 -3.24 -7.98 2.42
C MET A 63 -3.98 -9.22 2.92
N ALA A 64 -3.28 -10.16 3.54
CA ALA A 64 -3.90 -11.30 4.18
C ALA A 64 -4.86 -10.86 5.30
N VAL A 65 -4.41 -9.92 6.14
CA VAL A 65 -5.21 -9.33 7.22
C VAL A 65 -6.41 -8.58 6.65
N LEU A 66 -6.21 -7.77 5.60
CA LEU A 66 -7.27 -6.99 4.97
C LEU A 66 -8.35 -7.90 4.36
N GLY A 67 -7.95 -8.98 3.68
CA GLY A 67 -8.88 -10.01 3.20
C GLY A 67 -9.67 -10.64 4.34
N CYS A 68 -9.02 -11.01 5.45
CA CYS A 68 -9.74 -11.54 6.63
C CYS A 68 -10.74 -10.52 7.22
N LEU A 69 -10.36 -9.24 7.32
CA LEU A 69 -11.24 -8.18 7.82
C LEU A 69 -12.46 -7.96 6.92
N HIS A 70 -12.30 -8.02 5.59
CA HIS A 70 -13.43 -7.98 4.66
C HIS A 70 -14.33 -9.20 4.75
N GLY A 71 -13.75 -10.39 4.92
CA GLY A 71 -14.53 -11.61 5.16
C GLY A 71 -15.42 -11.47 6.40
N LEU A 72 -14.86 -10.95 7.51
CA LEU A 72 -15.64 -10.65 8.72
C LEU A 72 -16.70 -9.57 8.47
N CYS A 73 -16.36 -8.50 7.75
CA CYS A 73 -17.30 -7.45 7.36
C CYS A 73 -18.48 -8.02 6.56
N ALA A 74 -18.21 -8.86 5.56
CA ALA A 74 -19.23 -9.52 4.75
C ALA A 74 -20.14 -10.42 5.60
N VAL A 75 -19.60 -11.17 6.57
CA VAL A 75 -20.40 -11.98 7.50
C VAL A 75 -21.33 -11.11 8.36
N VAL A 76 -20.87 -9.94 8.83
CA VAL A 76 -21.71 -8.97 9.55
C VAL A 76 -22.83 -8.46 8.64
N GLY A 77 -22.52 -8.12 7.39
CA GLY A 77 -23.50 -7.69 6.38
C GLY A 77 -24.59 -8.75 6.10
N ILE A 78 -24.18 -10.00 5.89
CA ILE A 78 -25.09 -11.15 5.69
C ILE A 78 -25.97 -11.36 6.93
N THR A 79 -25.36 -11.38 8.12
CA THR A 79 -26.07 -11.63 9.38
C THR A 79 -27.07 -10.51 9.69
N GLY A 80 -26.68 -9.25 9.46
CA GLY A 80 -27.55 -8.10 9.62
C GLY A 80 -28.76 -8.15 8.69
N ALA A 81 -28.55 -8.54 7.43
CA ALA A 81 -29.62 -8.71 6.46
C ALA A 81 -30.58 -9.86 6.81
N LEU A 82 -30.05 -11.00 7.25
CA LEU A 82 -30.84 -12.19 7.64
C LEU A 82 -31.66 -11.96 8.91
N LYS A 83 -31.03 -11.37 9.94
CA LYS A 83 -31.70 -11.07 11.23
C LYS A 83 -32.57 -9.81 11.19
N VAL A 84 -32.53 -9.06 10.09
CA VAL A 84 -33.23 -7.78 9.94
C VAL A 84 -32.83 -6.79 11.04
N SER A 85 -31.56 -6.84 11.46
CA SER A 85 -31.03 -5.95 12.50
C SER A 85 -30.50 -4.68 11.87
N LEU A 86 -31.15 -3.55 12.13
CA LEU A 86 -30.72 -2.25 11.64
C LEU A 86 -29.32 -1.89 12.17
N ASP A 87 -29.07 -2.14 13.45
CA ASP A 87 -27.80 -1.82 14.09
C ASP A 87 -26.63 -2.55 13.42
N MET A 88 -26.80 -3.85 13.11
CA MET A 88 -25.77 -4.61 12.38
C MET A 88 -25.53 -4.07 10.97
N ILE A 89 -26.57 -3.61 10.26
CA ILE A 89 -26.41 -3.04 8.91
C ILE A 89 -25.70 -1.67 8.99
N VAL A 90 -25.95 -0.87 10.03
CA VAL A 90 -25.22 0.39 10.28
C VAL A 90 -23.75 0.11 10.60
N THR A 91 -23.46 -0.87 11.47
CA THR A 91 -22.08 -1.30 11.76
C THR A 91 -21.38 -1.79 10.51
N TYR A 92 -22.05 -2.63 9.70
CA TYR A 92 -21.56 -3.09 8.41
C TYR A 92 -21.22 -1.92 7.48
N PHE A 93 -22.13 -0.96 7.33
CA PHE A 93 -21.92 0.21 6.47
C PHE A 93 -20.64 0.96 6.84
N TRP A 94 -20.43 1.24 8.12
CA TRP A 94 -19.23 1.95 8.57
C TRP A 94 -17.95 1.12 8.46
N LEU A 95 -18.01 -0.18 8.74
CA LEU A 95 -16.87 -1.07 8.57
C LEU A 95 -16.46 -1.18 7.10
N ALA A 96 -17.42 -1.31 6.19
CA ALA A 96 -17.16 -1.32 4.75
C ALA A 96 -16.57 0.01 4.26
N VAL A 97 -17.07 1.16 4.74
CA VAL A 97 -16.47 2.48 4.44
C VAL A 97 -15.04 2.57 4.95
N LEU A 98 -14.76 2.09 6.17
CA LEU A 98 -13.41 2.11 6.74
C LEU A 98 -12.43 1.26 5.94
N LEU A 99 -12.84 0.05 5.53
CA LEU A 99 -11.99 -0.88 4.80
C LEU A 99 -11.84 -0.54 3.31
N LEU A 100 -12.74 0.26 2.73
CA LEU A 100 -12.69 0.64 1.31
C LEU A 100 -11.38 1.34 0.93
N ALA A 101 -10.94 2.28 1.77
CA ALA A 101 -9.74 3.07 1.55
C ALA A 101 -8.42 2.26 1.51
N PRO A 102 -8.08 1.45 2.53
CA PRO A 102 -6.89 0.61 2.46
C PRO A 102 -6.97 -0.37 1.28
N THR A 103 -8.15 -0.92 0.96
CA THR A 103 -8.30 -1.82 -0.20
C THR A 103 -7.98 -1.13 -1.50
N LEU A 104 -8.45 0.10 -1.69
CA LEU A 104 -8.09 0.90 -2.87
C LEU A 104 -6.57 1.13 -2.93
N LEU A 105 -5.96 1.52 -1.82
CA LEU A 105 -4.52 1.76 -1.72
C LEU A 105 -3.71 0.52 -2.11
N PHE A 106 -3.95 -0.60 -1.41
CA PHE A 106 -3.22 -1.84 -1.65
C PHE A 106 -3.52 -2.44 -3.04
N SER A 107 -4.74 -2.30 -3.56
CA SER A 107 -5.07 -2.78 -4.90
C SER A 107 -4.30 -2.05 -6.00
N VAL A 108 -4.07 -0.74 -5.87
CA VAL A 108 -3.26 0.01 -6.85
C VAL A 108 -1.79 -0.34 -6.68
N LEU A 109 -1.33 -0.40 -5.44
CA LEU A 109 0.05 -0.78 -5.12
C LEU A 109 0.44 -2.14 -5.70
N MET A 110 -0.45 -3.14 -5.69
CA MET A 110 -0.18 -4.45 -6.28
C MET A 110 0.29 -4.40 -7.74
N PHE A 111 -0.19 -3.44 -8.53
CA PHE A 111 0.26 -3.27 -9.92
C PHE A 111 1.66 -2.64 -10.00
N GLU A 112 1.94 -1.67 -9.14
CA GLU A 112 3.22 -0.96 -9.10
C GLU A 112 4.35 -1.83 -8.50
N PHE A 113 4.02 -2.68 -7.52
CA PHE A 113 4.97 -3.56 -6.84
C PHE A 113 5.58 -4.64 -7.74
N GLN A 114 5.05 -4.88 -8.94
CA GLN A 114 5.60 -5.88 -9.86
C GLN A 114 7.07 -5.61 -10.22
N LYS A 115 7.40 -4.34 -10.50
CA LYS A 115 8.78 -3.93 -10.81
C LYS A 115 9.70 -4.08 -9.60
N LEU A 116 9.24 -3.60 -8.44
CA LEU A 116 9.97 -3.72 -7.18
C LEU A 116 10.25 -5.18 -6.83
N PHE A 117 9.28 -6.07 -7.07
CA PHE A 117 9.44 -7.48 -6.77
C PHE A 117 10.53 -8.14 -7.60
N ARG A 118 10.66 -7.77 -8.88
CA ARG A 118 11.74 -8.25 -9.74
C ARG A 118 13.12 -7.83 -9.22
N SER A 119 13.26 -6.55 -8.85
CA SER A 119 14.50 -6.03 -8.26
C SER A 119 14.81 -6.71 -6.91
N TRP A 120 13.78 -6.87 -6.07
CA TRP A 120 13.90 -7.55 -4.77
C TRP A 120 14.34 -9.02 -4.91
N ILE A 121 13.78 -9.78 -5.84
CA ILE A 121 14.24 -11.16 -6.13
C ILE A 121 15.71 -11.14 -6.53
N LYS A 122 16.08 -10.28 -7.49
CA LYS A 122 17.43 -10.21 -8.05
C LYS A 122 18.47 -9.99 -6.95
N HIS A 123 18.22 -9.04 -6.04
CA HIS A 123 19.19 -8.67 -5.00
C HIS A 123 19.21 -9.61 -3.79
N ARG A 124 18.17 -10.42 -3.60
CA ARG A 124 18.10 -11.40 -2.49
C ARG A 124 18.23 -12.85 -2.92
N TRP A 125 18.46 -13.13 -4.21
CA TRP A 125 18.36 -14.49 -4.72
C TRP A 125 19.35 -15.48 -4.09
N ASP A 126 20.55 -15.04 -3.72
CA ASP A 126 21.61 -15.87 -3.14
C ASP A 126 21.44 -16.08 -1.62
N THR A 127 20.55 -15.31 -0.99
CA THR A 127 20.46 -15.25 0.45
C THR A 127 19.84 -16.52 1.03
N PRO A 128 20.16 -16.88 2.28
CA PRO A 128 19.66 -18.12 2.85
C PRO A 128 18.14 -18.06 3.09
N GLU A 129 17.49 -16.89 3.09
CA GLU A 129 16.03 -16.72 3.16
C GLU A 129 15.31 -17.21 1.90
N MET A 130 15.96 -17.11 0.74
CA MET A 130 15.38 -17.56 -0.55
C MET A 130 15.52 -19.07 -0.79
N SER A 131 16.03 -19.85 0.16
CA SER A 131 16.30 -21.28 -0.08
C SER A 131 15.02 -22.07 -0.36
N SER A 132 13.89 -21.69 0.26
CA SER A 132 12.57 -22.26 -0.03
C SER A 132 12.15 -21.99 -1.48
N VAL A 133 12.29 -20.75 -1.93
CA VAL A 133 11.97 -20.33 -3.31
C VAL A 133 12.86 -21.10 -4.30
N ARG A 134 14.17 -21.13 -4.07
CA ARG A 134 15.09 -21.87 -4.93
C ARG A 134 14.73 -23.36 -5.00
N ARG A 135 14.34 -23.99 -3.89
CA ARG A 135 13.88 -25.39 -3.88
C ARG A 135 12.61 -25.63 -4.70
N SER A 136 11.70 -24.65 -4.74
CA SER A 136 10.46 -24.76 -5.50
C SER A 136 10.66 -24.55 -7.00
N PHE A 137 11.55 -23.64 -7.40
CA PHE A 137 11.67 -23.21 -8.80
C PHE A 137 12.94 -23.70 -9.53
N CYS A 138 14.04 -24.01 -8.83
CA CYS A 138 15.25 -24.53 -9.47
C CYS A 138 15.12 -26.00 -9.86
N LYS A 139 15.63 -26.35 -11.05
CA LYS A 139 15.67 -27.73 -11.57
C LYS A 139 17.12 -28.12 -11.91
N PRO A 140 17.59 -29.30 -11.46
CA PRO A 140 16.96 -30.22 -10.50
C PRO A 140 16.94 -29.66 -9.06
N ARG A 141 16.01 -30.12 -8.22
CA ARG A 141 15.88 -29.63 -6.83
C ARG A 141 17.14 -29.79 -5.99
N SER A 142 17.99 -30.77 -6.31
CA SER A 142 19.25 -31.02 -5.58
C SER A 142 20.29 -29.91 -5.74
N VAL A 143 20.12 -29.00 -6.70
CA VAL A 143 21.07 -27.90 -6.94
C VAL A 143 20.53 -26.54 -6.49
N SER A 144 19.41 -26.49 -5.76
CA SER A 144 18.75 -25.26 -5.34
C SER A 144 19.66 -24.32 -4.55
N ASP A 145 20.45 -24.88 -3.63
CA ASP A 145 21.33 -24.11 -2.73
C ASP A 145 22.80 -24.16 -3.14
N THR A 146 23.08 -24.71 -4.33
CA THR A 146 24.43 -24.81 -4.88
C THR A 146 24.48 -24.06 -6.22
N LYS A 147 24.29 -24.76 -7.33
CA LYS A 147 24.35 -24.17 -8.69
C LYS A 147 23.26 -23.14 -8.97
N CYS A 148 22.13 -23.18 -8.26
CA CYS A 148 21.06 -22.22 -8.47
C CYS A 148 21.17 -20.97 -7.59
N ALA A 149 21.89 -21.05 -6.46
CA ALA A 149 22.14 -19.93 -5.57
C ALA A 149 23.26 -19.00 -6.09
N VAL A 150 23.47 -18.99 -7.41
CA VAL A 150 24.46 -18.15 -8.07
C VAL A 150 24.11 -16.70 -7.84
N TYR A 151 25.12 -15.95 -7.42
CA TYR A 151 25.05 -14.52 -7.29
C TYR A 151 25.05 -13.88 -8.70
N PRO A 152 24.09 -13.00 -9.04
CA PRO A 152 23.98 -12.50 -10.40
C PRO A 152 25.23 -11.70 -10.85
N PRO A 153 25.58 -11.77 -12.16
CA PRO A 153 26.81 -11.22 -12.73
C PRO A 153 26.90 -9.69 -12.75
N SER A 154 25.82 -8.95 -12.44
CA SER A 154 25.80 -7.49 -12.49
C SER A 154 26.35 -6.83 -11.21
N LEU A 155 26.92 -7.61 -10.31
CA LEU A 155 27.28 -7.21 -8.97
C LEU A 155 28.77 -7.55 -8.82
N PRO A 156 29.71 -6.64 -9.13
CA PRO A 156 31.14 -6.91 -9.11
C PRO A 156 31.55 -7.58 -7.79
N PHE A 157 32.31 -8.67 -7.94
CA PHE A 157 32.49 -9.75 -6.97
C PHE A 157 33.44 -9.40 -5.84
N LYS A 158 33.09 -9.81 -4.58
CA LYS A 158 33.77 -9.67 -3.25
C LYS A 158 35.32 -9.82 -3.20
N TYR A 159 35.95 -10.10 -4.33
CA TYR A 159 37.34 -10.53 -4.50
C TYR A 159 38.21 -9.62 -5.36
N ASN A 160 37.76 -8.41 -5.73
CA ASN A 160 38.58 -7.41 -6.44
C ASN A 160 38.99 -7.87 -7.85
N ILE A 161 38.11 -8.61 -8.54
CA ILE A 161 38.32 -9.12 -9.90
C ILE A 161 37.17 -8.61 -10.78
N THR A 162 37.47 -7.63 -11.62
CA THR A 162 36.49 -6.92 -12.46
C THR A 162 35.98 -7.74 -13.66
N ASP A 163 36.66 -8.84 -14.02
CA ASP A 163 36.33 -9.67 -15.19
C ASP A 163 35.76 -11.05 -14.82
N TYR A 164 35.48 -11.32 -13.54
CA TYR A 164 35.06 -12.65 -13.10
C TYR A 164 33.61 -12.95 -13.52
N THR A 165 33.46 -13.77 -14.55
CA THR A 165 32.13 -14.10 -15.09
C THR A 165 31.41 -15.13 -14.22
N VAL A 166 30.07 -15.18 -14.30
CA VAL A 166 29.28 -16.21 -13.60
C VAL A 166 29.67 -17.63 -14.02
N ASP A 167 30.07 -17.79 -15.28
CA ASP A 167 30.46 -19.10 -15.80
C ASP A 167 31.79 -19.55 -15.17
N GLU A 168 32.75 -18.63 -14.98
CA GLU A 168 33.99 -18.87 -14.23
C GLU A 168 33.73 -19.15 -12.75
N TRP A 169 32.84 -18.39 -12.09
CA TRP A 169 32.42 -18.68 -10.72
C TRP A 169 31.82 -20.08 -10.59
N CYS A 170 30.95 -20.45 -11.53
CA CYS A 170 30.31 -21.76 -11.52
C CYS A 170 31.33 -22.89 -11.74
N GLU A 171 32.30 -22.67 -12.63
CA GLU A 171 33.38 -23.64 -12.90
C GLU A 171 34.30 -23.81 -11.69
N ASP A 172 34.68 -22.72 -11.03
CA ASP A 172 35.60 -22.75 -9.88
C ASP A 172 34.98 -23.41 -8.63
N PHE A 173 33.71 -23.12 -8.33
CA PHE A 173 33.06 -23.63 -7.11
C PHE A 173 32.38 -24.98 -7.30
N TRP A 174 31.85 -25.24 -8.50
CA TRP A 174 30.98 -26.39 -8.75
C TRP A 174 31.39 -27.24 -9.95
N ASN A 175 32.47 -26.88 -10.66
CA ASN A 175 32.95 -27.54 -11.88
C ASN A 175 31.81 -27.73 -12.89
N ALA A 176 31.05 -26.65 -13.12
CA ALA A 176 29.85 -26.66 -13.92
C ALA A 176 29.75 -25.39 -14.78
N THR A 177 29.02 -25.47 -15.91
CA THR A 177 28.81 -24.35 -16.85
C THR A 177 27.33 -24.01 -17.02
N ASP A 178 26.43 -24.74 -16.35
CA ASP A 178 24.98 -24.63 -16.47
C ASP A 178 24.34 -23.68 -15.43
N CYS A 179 25.11 -23.16 -14.48
CA CYS A 179 24.63 -22.27 -13.41
C CYS A 179 23.83 -21.07 -13.91
N ARG A 180 24.37 -20.33 -14.90
CA ARG A 180 23.75 -19.11 -15.43
C ARG A 180 22.37 -19.39 -16.02
N LEU A 181 22.26 -20.48 -16.78
CA LEU A 181 21.01 -20.89 -17.41
C LEU A 181 19.97 -21.29 -16.35
N ILE A 182 20.39 -22.09 -15.36
CA ILE A 182 19.52 -22.53 -14.25
C ILE A 182 19.01 -21.32 -13.46
N TYR A 183 19.88 -20.36 -13.14
CA TYR A 183 19.53 -19.12 -12.44
C TYR A 183 18.52 -18.29 -13.23
N ILE A 184 18.78 -18.01 -14.52
CA ILE A 184 17.89 -17.20 -15.35
C ILE A 184 16.52 -17.88 -15.48
N GLU A 185 16.49 -19.20 -15.73
CA GLU A 185 15.23 -19.94 -15.84
C GLU A 185 14.44 -19.92 -14.52
N ALA A 186 15.09 -20.12 -13.38
CA ALA A 186 14.43 -20.14 -12.08
C ALA A 186 13.90 -18.74 -11.70
N THR A 187 14.70 -17.69 -11.88
CA THR A 187 14.30 -16.31 -11.56
C THR A 187 13.18 -15.81 -12.47
N ASP A 188 13.19 -16.17 -13.75
CA ASP A 188 12.09 -15.88 -14.68
C ASP A 188 10.80 -16.57 -14.24
N GLN A 189 10.85 -17.85 -13.89
CA GLN A 189 9.68 -18.60 -13.40
C GLN A 189 9.10 -18.00 -12.10
N VAL A 190 9.96 -17.61 -11.15
CA VAL A 190 9.54 -16.96 -9.89
C VAL A 190 8.90 -15.60 -10.17
N THR A 191 9.51 -14.82 -11.06
CA THR A 191 9.01 -13.49 -11.43
C THR A 191 7.64 -13.59 -12.09
N VAL A 192 7.47 -14.49 -13.06
CA VAL A 192 6.17 -14.74 -13.71
C VAL A 192 5.12 -15.21 -12.69
N PHE A 193 5.49 -16.11 -11.79
CA PHE A 193 4.59 -16.56 -10.72
C PHE A 193 4.13 -15.38 -9.84
N ALA A 194 5.07 -14.53 -9.40
CA ALA A 194 4.76 -13.40 -8.55
C ALA A 194 3.94 -12.31 -9.27
N GLU A 195 4.28 -12.00 -10.51
CA GLU A 195 3.49 -11.07 -11.35
C GLU A 195 2.05 -11.57 -11.53
N GLN A 196 1.86 -12.88 -11.75
CA GLN A 196 0.54 -13.50 -11.81
C GLN A 196 -0.20 -13.43 -10.48
N ALA A 197 0.47 -13.71 -9.36
CA ALA A 197 -0.12 -13.63 -8.02
C ALA A 197 -0.57 -12.19 -7.70
N LEU A 198 0.30 -11.20 -7.91
CA LEU A 198 0.02 -9.76 -7.73
C LEU A 198 -1.14 -9.30 -8.63
N THR A 199 -1.15 -9.71 -9.91
CA THR A 199 -2.23 -9.35 -10.84
C THR A 199 -3.56 -9.99 -10.43
N ALA A 200 -3.54 -11.25 -10.01
CA ALA A 200 -4.74 -11.96 -9.56
C ALA A 200 -5.34 -11.33 -8.29
N THR A 201 -4.51 -10.99 -7.30
CA THR A 201 -4.98 -10.30 -6.08
C THR A 201 -5.45 -8.87 -6.38
N ALA A 202 -4.77 -8.13 -7.25
CA ALA A 202 -5.18 -6.79 -7.65
C ALA A 202 -6.54 -6.79 -8.36
N THR A 203 -6.74 -7.71 -9.31
CA THR A 203 -8.01 -7.86 -10.03
C THR A 203 -9.15 -8.29 -9.10
N ALA A 204 -8.89 -9.24 -8.20
CA ALA A 204 -9.86 -9.63 -7.17
C ALA A 204 -10.23 -8.45 -6.26
N SER A 205 -9.24 -7.64 -5.85
CA SER A 205 -9.45 -6.45 -5.01
C SER A 205 -10.26 -5.37 -5.74
N ALA A 206 -9.99 -5.15 -7.03
CA ALA A 206 -10.76 -4.21 -7.85
C ALA A 206 -12.24 -4.65 -7.98
N VAL A 207 -12.50 -5.94 -8.18
CA VAL A 207 -13.87 -6.50 -8.17
C VAL A 207 -14.52 -6.32 -6.80
N GLU A 208 -13.79 -6.60 -5.72
CA GLU A 208 -14.28 -6.42 -4.35
C GLU A 208 -14.65 -4.95 -4.06
N ILE A 209 -13.86 -3.98 -4.49
CA ILE A 209 -14.16 -2.55 -4.37
C ILE A 209 -15.48 -2.21 -5.06
N LEU A 210 -15.71 -2.70 -6.29
CA LEU A 210 -16.97 -2.48 -7.01
C LEU A 210 -18.16 -3.12 -6.27
N LEU A 211 -17.98 -4.33 -5.74
CA LEU A 211 -19.00 -5.01 -4.93
C LEU A 211 -19.29 -4.25 -3.63
N LEU A 212 -18.27 -3.70 -2.97
CA LEU A 212 -18.41 -2.88 -1.77
C LEU A 212 -19.18 -1.59 -2.06
N PHE A 213 -18.88 -0.87 -3.14
CA PHE A 213 -19.66 0.31 -3.54
C PHE A 213 -21.13 -0.04 -3.79
N PHE A 214 -21.39 -1.13 -4.51
CA PHE A 214 -22.75 -1.59 -4.75
C PHE A 214 -23.46 -1.99 -3.45
N SER A 215 -22.77 -2.68 -2.55
CA SER A 215 -23.28 -3.09 -1.24
C SER A 215 -23.57 -1.89 -0.33
N LEU A 216 -22.67 -0.92 -0.28
CA LEU A 216 -22.85 0.34 0.46
C LEU A 216 -24.06 1.12 -0.05
N TYR A 217 -24.28 1.13 -1.37
CA TYR A 217 -25.48 1.74 -1.97
C TYR A 217 -26.77 1.02 -1.55
N LEU A 218 -26.77 -0.32 -1.51
CA LEU A 218 -27.91 -1.10 -1.02
C LEU A 218 -28.16 -0.86 0.46
N ALA A 219 -27.11 -0.87 1.28
CA ALA A 219 -27.19 -0.57 2.71
C ALA A 219 -27.73 0.85 2.96
N TYR A 220 -27.26 1.85 2.19
CA TYR A 220 -27.78 3.21 2.21
C TYR A 220 -29.27 3.30 1.84
N ARG A 221 -29.74 2.47 0.90
CA ARG A 221 -31.18 2.40 0.58
C ARG A 221 -32.01 1.74 1.68
N ILE A 222 -31.44 0.83 2.47
CA ILE A 222 -32.14 0.11 3.53
C ILE A 222 -32.18 0.93 4.83
N VAL A 223 -31.02 1.48 5.23
CA VAL A 223 -30.86 2.29 6.44
C VAL A 223 -31.17 3.74 6.07
N THR A 224 -32.32 4.24 6.49
CA THR A 224 -32.78 5.60 6.17
C THR A 224 -31.71 6.68 6.39
N MET A 225 -31.67 7.67 5.51
CA MET A 225 -30.66 8.74 5.49
C MET A 225 -30.49 9.46 6.84
N SER A 226 -31.56 9.61 7.62
CA SER A 226 -31.55 10.28 8.93
C SER A 226 -30.71 9.54 9.97
N ILE A 227 -30.69 8.20 9.94
CA ILE A 227 -29.97 7.38 10.90
C ILE A 227 -28.47 7.44 10.59
N ILE A 228 -28.10 7.31 9.32
CA ILE A 228 -26.71 7.40 8.86
C ILE A 228 -26.15 8.79 9.19
N THR A 229 -26.83 9.86 8.78
CA THR A 229 -26.35 11.24 8.96
C THR A 229 -26.12 11.63 10.42
N LYS A 230 -26.91 11.09 11.36
CA LYS A 230 -26.68 11.31 12.81
C LYS A 230 -25.35 10.70 13.28
N SER A 231 -25.05 9.48 12.86
CA SER A 231 -23.79 8.78 13.22
C SER A 231 -22.57 9.28 12.41
N MET A 232 -22.82 9.78 11.20
CA MET A 232 -21.79 10.07 10.20
C MET A 232 -20.79 11.12 10.64
N ASN A 233 -21.26 12.23 11.24
CA ASN A 233 -20.33 13.30 11.62
C ASN A 233 -19.39 12.90 12.76
N GLU A 234 -19.79 12.00 13.65
CA GLU A 234 -18.89 11.53 14.72
C GLU A 234 -17.93 10.47 14.20
N LEU A 235 -18.44 9.43 13.54
CA LEU A 235 -17.64 8.32 13.06
C LEU A 235 -16.63 8.72 12.00
N ILE A 236 -17.00 9.60 11.06
CA ILE A 236 -16.07 10.00 10.00
C ILE A 236 -14.86 10.76 10.56
N ASN A 237 -15.07 11.57 11.60
CA ASN A 237 -13.96 12.25 12.27
C ASN A 237 -13.04 11.23 12.98
N TYR A 238 -13.59 10.19 13.62
CA TYR A 238 -12.72 9.14 14.18
C TYR A 238 -11.93 8.40 13.10
N PHE A 239 -12.58 8.06 11.98
CA PHE A 239 -11.92 7.39 10.87
C PHE A 239 -10.85 8.25 10.21
N MET A 240 -11.03 9.57 10.22
CA MET A 240 -10.05 10.53 9.70
C MET A 240 -8.75 10.61 10.50
N ILE A 241 -8.72 10.16 11.76
CA ILE A 241 -7.50 10.13 12.57
C ILE A 241 -6.46 9.21 11.93
N LEU A 242 -6.89 8.04 11.44
CA LEU A 242 -6.00 7.04 10.83
C LEU A 242 -5.28 7.54 9.58
N PRO A 243 -5.95 8.05 8.52
CA PRO A 243 -5.28 8.62 7.36
C PRO A 243 -4.47 9.87 7.70
N ALA A 244 -4.86 10.66 8.71
CA ALA A 244 -4.07 11.82 9.14
C ALA A 244 -2.73 11.40 9.74
N ILE A 245 -2.72 10.35 10.58
CA ILE A 245 -1.49 9.76 11.12
C ILE A 245 -0.68 9.14 9.98
N ALA A 246 -1.31 8.41 9.06
CA ALA A 246 -0.61 7.81 7.94
C ALA A 246 0.09 8.86 7.04
N ILE A 247 -0.62 9.94 6.69
CA ILE A 247 -0.06 11.08 5.93
C ILE A 247 1.11 11.71 6.70
N LEU A 248 0.96 11.89 8.01
CA LEU A 248 2.01 12.48 8.85
C LEU A 248 3.26 11.60 8.85
N LEU A 249 3.09 10.28 9.06
CA LEU A 249 4.20 9.33 9.05
C LEU A 249 4.88 9.26 7.69
N VAL A 250 4.12 9.19 6.59
CA VAL A 250 4.68 9.24 5.23
C VAL A 250 5.44 10.54 4.99
N GLY A 251 4.92 11.68 5.48
CA GLY A 251 5.60 12.96 5.36
C GLY A 251 6.91 13.01 6.14
N LEU A 252 6.96 12.44 7.35
CA LEU A 252 8.17 12.37 8.16
C LEU A 252 9.20 11.39 7.58
N ASP A 253 8.73 10.29 7.01
CA ASP A 253 9.54 9.28 6.33
C ASP A 253 10.23 9.90 5.10
N LEU A 254 9.48 10.62 4.27
CA LEU A 254 10.02 11.37 3.12
C LEU A 254 11.04 12.46 3.52
N LYS A 255 11.02 12.91 4.77
CA LYS A 255 12.00 13.87 5.31
C LYS A 255 13.24 13.22 5.89
N GLY A 256 13.25 11.90 6.08
CA GLY A 256 14.31 11.20 6.81
C GLY A 256 14.21 11.28 8.34
N ASP A 257 13.19 11.96 8.89
CA ASP A 257 13.03 12.19 10.33
C ASP A 257 12.69 10.90 11.13
N LEU A 258 12.27 9.84 10.45
CA LEU A 258 11.87 8.56 11.07
C LEU A 258 12.95 7.48 11.06
N SER A 259 14.14 7.73 10.50
CA SER A 259 15.18 6.69 10.45
C SER A 259 15.65 6.33 11.86
N PRO A 260 15.52 5.06 12.29
CA PRO A 260 15.81 4.62 13.66
C PRO A 260 17.30 4.53 13.99
N THR A 261 18.17 4.65 12.98
CA THR A 261 19.61 4.77 13.18
C THR A 261 19.90 6.21 13.61
N GLY A 262 19.94 6.45 14.93
CA GLY A 262 20.19 7.75 15.55
C GLY A 262 21.57 8.36 15.30
N ASP A 263 22.23 8.00 14.20
CA ASP A 263 23.36 8.73 13.66
C ASP A 263 22.79 9.93 12.90
N ASN A 264 22.89 11.12 13.51
CA ASN A 264 22.57 12.40 12.88
C ASN A 264 23.52 12.75 11.70
N ASP A 265 24.21 11.77 11.13
CA ASP A 265 25.02 11.92 9.92
C ASP A 265 24.11 11.79 8.70
N GLY A 266 23.28 12.82 8.50
CA GLY A 266 22.74 13.26 7.21
C GLY A 266 22.34 12.20 6.19
N SER A 267 21.48 11.24 6.54
CA SER A 267 20.75 10.43 5.55
C SER A 267 19.64 11.28 4.90
N ASP A 268 20.02 12.38 4.24
CA ASP A 268 19.10 13.36 3.70
C ASP A 268 18.61 12.89 2.32
N PHE A 269 17.52 12.12 2.31
CA PHE A 269 16.66 12.02 1.11
C PHE A 269 16.30 13.42 0.55
N ALA A 270 16.30 14.43 1.43
CA ALA A 270 16.14 15.85 1.13
C ALA A 270 17.30 16.47 0.30
N GLU A 271 18.51 15.91 0.35
CA GLU A 271 19.66 16.42 -0.41
C GLU A 271 19.59 16.04 -1.89
N ILE A 272 18.94 14.91 -2.21
CA ILE A 272 18.81 14.41 -3.59
C ILE A 272 17.94 15.31 -4.45
N ASP A 273 16.81 15.77 -3.93
CA ASP A 273 15.97 16.74 -4.62
C ASP A 273 15.21 17.62 -3.61
N PRO A 274 15.42 18.95 -3.61
CA PRO A 274 14.63 19.86 -2.77
C PRO A 274 13.11 19.74 -3.03
N ALA A 275 12.70 19.16 -4.17
CA ALA A 275 11.31 18.84 -4.44
C ALA A 275 10.75 17.74 -3.53
N ILE A 276 11.53 16.71 -3.17
CA ILE A 276 11.08 15.62 -2.29
C ILE A 276 10.89 16.14 -0.86
N ASP A 277 11.83 16.93 -0.35
CA ASP A 277 11.68 17.58 0.97
C ASP A 277 10.48 18.54 1.01
N SER A 278 10.25 19.27 -0.07
CA SER A 278 9.07 20.13 -0.20
C SER A 278 7.77 19.33 -0.13
N ILE A 279 7.71 18.17 -0.80
CA ILE A 279 6.56 17.26 -0.70
C ILE A 279 6.42 16.74 0.74
N GLY A 280 7.49 16.24 1.36
CA GLY A 280 7.48 15.74 2.73
C GLY A 280 6.93 16.79 3.71
N THR A 281 7.41 18.04 3.61
CA THR A 281 6.91 19.18 4.40
C THR A 281 5.41 19.41 4.19
N LEU A 282 4.93 19.34 2.95
CA LEU A 282 3.51 19.49 2.65
C LEU A 282 2.68 18.36 3.26
N PHE A 283 3.12 17.10 3.17
CA PHE A 283 2.44 15.96 3.80
C PHE A 283 2.40 16.11 5.32
N VAL A 284 3.52 16.45 5.98
CA VAL A 284 3.55 16.70 7.42
C VAL A 284 2.57 17.80 7.81
N SER A 285 2.60 18.94 7.10
CA SER A 285 1.69 20.05 7.37
C SER A 285 0.22 19.67 7.19
N ALA A 286 -0.10 18.93 6.12
CA ALA A 286 -1.45 18.42 5.86
C ALA A 286 -1.90 17.48 6.97
N GLY A 287 -1.06 16.53 7.40
CA GLY A 287 -1.34 15.59 8.48
C GLY A 287 -1.68 16.31 9.80
N VAL A 288 -0.85 17.29 10.19
CA VAL A 288 -1.09 18.10 11.40
C VAL A 288 -2.39 18.90 11.31
N ILE A 289 -2.64 19.54 10.15
CA ILE A 289 -3.86 20.33 9.94
C ILE A 289 -5.10 19.42 9.97
N ILE A 290 -5.05 18.25 9.35
CA ILE A 290 -6.14 17.26 9.38
C ILE A 290 -6.42 16.83 10.81
N LEU A 291 -5.40 16.49 11.60
CA LEU A 291 -5.58 16.12 13.01
C LEU A 291 -6.25 17.25 13.81
N GLY A 292 -5.78 18.48 13.63
CA GLY A 292 -6.37 19.66 14.27
C GLY A 292 -7.85 19.86 13.92
N PHE A 293 -8.20 19.81 12.64
CA PHE A 293 -9.60 19.97 12.21
C PHE A 293 -10.47 18.77 12.57
N THR A 294 -9.92 17.57 12.62
CA THR A 294 -10.65 16.38 13.07
C THR A 294 -11.12 16.53 14.52
N LEU A 295 -10.26 17.07 15.40
CA LEU A 295 -10.66 17.41 16.77
C LEU A 295 -11.77 18.47 16.79
N VAL A 296 -11.64 19.52 15.99
CA VAL A 296 -12.69 20.55 15.83
C VAL A 296 -14.00 19.93 15.34
N GLY A 297 -13.96 18.97 14.42
CA GLY A 297 -15.11 18.23 13.91
C GLY A 297 -15.83 17.43 14.99
N ILE A 298 -15.08 16.72 15.84
CA ILE A 298 -15.62 15.99 17.01
C ILE A 298 -16.30 16.97 17.98
N PHE A 299 -15.62 18.08 18.31
CA PHE A 299 -16.19 19.10 19.19
C PHE A 299 -17.43 19.77 18.58
N ALA A 300 -17.40 20.09 17.29
CA ALA A 300 -18.52 20.70 16.58
C ALA A 300 -19.75 19.78 16.56
N GLY A 301 -19.54 18.48 16.34
CA GLY A 301 -20.59 17.46 16.39
C GLY A 301 -21.29 17.40 17.75
N ARG A 302 -20.51 17.41 18.84
CA ARG A 302 -21.04 17.35 20.21
C ARG A 302 -21.69 18.67 20.65
N ALA A 303 -21.04 19.80 20.39
CA ALA A 303 -21.51 21.11 20.84
C ALA A 303 -22.70 21.64 20.03
N LYS A 304 -22.92 21.11 18.81
CA LYS A 304 -24.00 21.51 17.88
C LYS A 304 -24.05 23.02 17.62
N ARG A 305 -22.91 23.70 17.72
CA ARG A 305 -22.76 25.16 17.53
C ARG A 305 -22.36 25.45 16.08
N ARG A 306 -23.16 26.26 15.38
CA ARG A 306 -22.95 26.59 13.95
C ARG A 306 -21.56 27.16 13.64
N ARG A 307 -21.01 28.02 14.50
CA ARG A 307 -19.70 28.66 14.27
C ARG A 307 -18.57 27.62 14.11
N TYR A 308 -18.51 26.61 14.97
CA TYR A 308 -17.50 25.56 14.88
C TYR A 308 -17.70 24.67 13.65
N LEU A 309 -18.95 24.42 13.25
CA LEU A 309 -19.25 23.62 12.07
C LEU A 309 -18.83 24.34 10.77
N TYR A 310 -19.02 25.66 10.69
CA TYR A 310 -18.51 26.46 9.56
C TYR A 310 -16.98 26.51 9.54
N LEU A 311 -16.34 26.69 10.70
CA LEU A 311 -14.88 26.64 10.82
C LEU A 311 -14.34 25.30 10.34
N TYR A 312 -14.95 24.19 10.78
CA TYR A 312 -14.61 22.85 10.32
C TYR A 312 -14.80 22.69 8.81
N LEU A 313 -15.94 23.11 8.24
CA LEU A 313 -16.21 22.99 6.81
C LEU A 313 -15.20 23.76 5.94
N VAL A 314 -14.88 25.01 6.32
CA VAL A 314 -13.87 25.81 5.61
C VAL A 314 -12.49 25.16 5.74
N GLY A 315 -12.09 24.79 6.96
CA GLY A 315 -10.79 24.13 7.20
C GLY A 315 -10.62 22.84 6.41
N MET A 316 -11.65 22.00 6.39
CA MET A 316 -11.67 20.75 5.64
C MET A 316 -11.61 20.96 4.12
N THR A 317 -12.19 22.04 3.62
CA THR A 317 -12.09 22.40 2.20
C THR A 317 -10.66 22.85 1.83
N VAL A 318 -9.98 23.57 2.73
CA VAL A 318 -8.56 23.93 2.54
C VAL A 318 -7.68 22.68 2.57
N VAL A 319 -7.90 21.79 3.53
CA VAL A 319 -7.22 20.48 3.62
C VAL A 319 -7.43 19.66 2.34
N PHE A 320 -8.65 19.64 1.82
CA PHE A 320 -8.97 18.95 0.57
C PHE A 320 -8.12 19.50 -0.60
N ALA A 321 -8.03 20.82 -0.73
CA ALA A 321 -7.21 21.44 -1.77
C ALA A 321 -5.72 21.11 -1.59
N LEU A 322 -5.20 21.16 -0.36
CA LEU A 322 -3.81 20.82 -0.05
C LEU A 322 -3.49 19.37 -0.41
N LEU A 323 -4.29 18.40 0.04
CA LEU A 323 -4.08 16.99 -0.27
C LEU A 323 -4.19 16.71 -1.77
N LEU A 324 -5.10 17.39 -2.47
CA LEU A 324 -5.22 17.27 -3.93
C LEU A 324 -3.95 17.76 -4.61
N THR A 325 -3.42 18.93 -4.20
CA THR A 325 -2.17 19.45 -4.74
C THR A 325 -0.97 18.54 -4.41
N CYS A 326 -0.90 17.99 -3.19
CA CYS A 326 0.17 17.06 -2.80
C CYS A 326 0.13 15.78 -3.63
N GLY A 327 -1.06 15.19 -3.80
CA GLY A 327 -1.25 13.99 -4.60
C GLY A 327 -0.86 14.20 -6.05
N ILE A 328 -1.33 15.28 -6.67
CA ILE A 328 -0.98 15.61 -8.06
C ILE A 328 0.52 15.85 -8.20
N TRP A 329 1.13 16.58 -7.27
CA TRP A 329 2.54 16.94 -7.36
C TRP A 329 3.46 15.73 -7.18
N ALA A 330 3.15 14.83 -6.23
CA ALA A 330 3.89 13.59 -6.03
C ALA A 330 3.87 12.70 -7.29
N TYR A 331 2.70 12.57 -7.94
CA TYR A 331 2.59 11.84 -9.21
C TYR A 331 3.35 12.52 -10.34
N GLN A 332 3.25 13.84 -10.46
CA GLN A 332 3.96 14.59 -11.50
C GLN A 332 5.47 14.40 -11.37
N ILE A 333 6.02 14.48 -10.15
CA ILE A 333 7.45 14.26 -9.89
C ILE A 333 7.85 12.82 -10.20
N SER A 334 7.03 11.84 -9.79
CA SER A 334 7.23 10.43 -10.15
C SER A 334 7.37 10.23 -11.66
N PHE A 335 6.55 10.89 -12.49
CA PHE A 335 6.68 10.80 -13.95
C PHE A 335 7.91 11.51 -14.51
N THR A 336 8.36 12.61 -13.90
CA THR A 336 9.52 13.37 -14.37
C THR A 336 10.86 12.83 -13.84
N LEU A 337 10.83 11.90 -12.89
CA LEU A 337 12.01 11.41 -12.18
C LEU A 337 13.06 10.83 -13.12
N HIS A 338 12.64 10.05 -14.13
CA HIS A 338 13.53 9.48 -15.14
C HIS A 338 14.29 10.54 -15.96
N LEU A 339 13.74 11.75 -16.09
CA LEU A 339 14.35 12.85 -16.83
C LEU A 339 15.25 13.73 -15.94
N SER A 340 14.88 13.92 -14.68
CA SER A 340 15.64 14.76 -13.74
C SER A 340 16.86 14.04 -13.18
N PHE A 341 16.79 12.72 -13.02
CA PHE A 341 17.88 11.90 -12.50
C PHE A 341 18.97 11.76 -13.57
N THR A 342 19.81 12.78 -13.74
CA THR A 342 20.99 12.77 -14.62
C THR A 342 22.29 12.43 -13.87
N ASP A 343 22.15 12.03 -12.61
CA ASP A 343 23.26 11.87 -11.68
C ASP A 343 24.22 10.74 -12.02
N SER A 344 25.45 10.89 -11.52
CA SER A 344 26.55 9.93 -11.63
C SER A 344 26.24 8.62 -10.89
N GLN A 345 26.89 7.52 -11.30
CA GLN A 345 26.77 6.22 -10.62
C GLN A 345 27.05 6.31 -9.11
N PHE A 346 28.02 7.14 -8.71
CA PHE A 346 28.36 7.39 -7.31
C PHE A 346 27.15 7.84 -6.47
N LYS A 347 26.39 8.83 -6.96
CA LYS A 347 25.18 9.32 -6.26
C LYS A 347 24.07 8.28 -6.20
N THR A 348 23.97 7.43 -7.23
CA THR A 348 22.99 6.32 -7.24
C THR A 348 23.29 5.30 -6.14
N GLN A 349 24.57 4.99 -5.93
CA GLN A 349 25.00 4.09 -4.86
C GLN A 349 24.82 4.70 -3.48
N GLN A 350 25.19 5.98 -3.31
CA GLN A 350 24.93 6.72 -2.08
C GLN A 350 23.44 6.71 -1.75
N PHE A 351 22.58 6.94 -2.73
CA PHE A 351 21.14 6.85 -2.55
C PHE A 351 20.70 5.45 -2.07
N ALA A 352 21.19 4.39 -2.72
CA ALA A 352 20.86 3.02 -2.32
C ALA A 352 21.28 2.73 -0.87
N CYS A 353 22.40 3.30 -0.44
CA CYS A 353 22.87 3.25 0.94
C CYS A 353 21.97 4.00 1.91
N ASP A 354 21.61 5.23 1.59
CA ASP A 354 20.77 6.09 2.44
C ASP A 354 19.36 5.52 2.56
N ALA A 355 18.87 4.87 1.50
CA ALA A 355 17.62 4.12 1.48
C ALA A 355 17.70 2.75 2.17
N HIS A 356 18.85 2.39 2.76
CA HIS A 356 19.14 1.10 3.38
C HIS A 356 18.73 -0.10 2.52
N LEU A 357 18.94 0.02 1.21
CA LEU A 357 18.59 -1.05 0.28
C LEU A 357 19.43 -2.29 0.56
N TYR A 358 18.82 -3.45 0.37
CA TYR A 358 19.50 -4.72 0.62
C TYR A 358 20.81 -4.79 -0.19
N ASN A 359 21.88 -5.22 0.46
CA ASN A 359 23.21 -5.32 -0.16
C ASN A 359 23.74 -3.98 -0.72
N CYS A 360 23.35 -2.82 -0.20
CA CYS A 360 24.07 -1.58 -0.53
C CYS A 360 25.51 -1.62 0.05
N CYS A 361 26.51 -1.14 -0.69
CA CYS A 361 27.86 -0.95 -0.18
C CYS A 361 28.58 0.24 -0.82
N CYS A 362 29.74 0.61 -0.27
CA CYS A 362 30.52 1.81 -0.60
C CYS A 362 29.84 3.15 -0.23
N CYS A 363 29.15 3.19 0.91
CA CYS A 363 28.51 4.41 1.42
C CYS A 363 29.57 5.38 1.98
N GLY A 364 30.09 6.28 1.13
CA GLY A 364 30.97 7.39 1.56
C GLY A 364 32.48 7.23 1.34
N GLU A 365 32.95 6.17 0.66
CA GLU A 365 34.36 5.99 0.29
C GLU A 365 34.59 6.06 -1.23
N ASP A 366 35.63 6.79 -1.65
CA ASP A 366 36.09 6.83 -3.04
C ASP A 366 36.67 5.47 -3.45
N VAL A 367 35.80 4.60 -3.99
CA VAL A 367 36.10 3.40 -4.80
C VAL A 367 36.86 2.25 -4.10
N VAL A 368 36.17 1.13 -3.90
CA VAL A 368 36.75 -0.22 -4.06
C VAL A 368 35.75 -1.15 -4.76
N ASP A 369 35.82 -1.15 -6.10
CA ASP A 369 35.53 -2.12 -7.18
C ASP A 369 34.54 -3.30 -7.03
N VAL A 370 33.75 -3.41 -5.97
CA VAL A 370 33.18 -4.72 -5.64
C VAL A 370 31.90 -4.61 -4.81
N CYS A 371 30.82 -4.18 -5.47
CA CYS A 371 29.55 -4.05 -4.81
C CYS A 371 28.42 -4.61 -5.65
N PRO A 372 27.40 -5.23 -5.03
CA PRO A 372 26.07 -5.25 -5.57
C PRO A 372 25.60 -3.89 -6.08
N GLU A 373 25.84 -3.61 -7.36
CA GLU A 373 25.39 -2.39 -8.00
C GLU A 373 23.87 -2.46 -8.23
N TRP A 374 23.15 -1.69 -7.42
CA TRP A 374 21.83 -1.21 -7.78
C TRP A 374 21.94 -0.36 -9.04
N THR A 375 21.23 -0.75 -10.09
CA THR A 375 21.26 0.07 -11.31
C THR A 375 20.48 1.36 -11.07
N LYS A 376 20.83 2.40 -11.82
CA LYS A 376 20.12 3.67 -11.79
C LYS A 376 18.62 3.49 -12.04
N GLU A 377 18.25 2.62 -12.97
CA GLU A 377 16.85 2.31 -13.28
C GLU A 377 16.14 1.64 -12.11
N GLU A 378 16.81 0.72 -11.41
CA GLU A 378 16.24 0.05 -10.24
C GLU A 378 15.99 1.03 -9.08
N VAL A 379 16.94 1.92 -8.82
CA VAL A 379 16.79 2.97 -7.81
C VAL A 379 15.65 3.91 -8.17
N ILE A 380 15.58 4.38 -9.42
CA ILE A 380 14.51 5.24 -9.88
C ILE A 380 13.15 4.54 -9.76
N ASP A 381 13.04 3.26 -10.15
CA ASP A 381 11.81 2.49 -10.00
C ASP A 381 11.38 2.39 -8.53
N VAL A 382 12.32 2.23 -7.59
CA VAL A 382 12.03 2.22 -6.15
C VAL A 382 11.43 3.54 -5.70
N VAL A 383 12.11 4.66 -5.99
CA VAL A 383 11.66 6.01 -5.62
C VAL A 383 10.33 6.35 -6.29
N GLU A 384 10.15 5.97 -7.55
CA GLU A 384 8.92 6.15 -8.31
C GLU A 384 7.73 5.51 -7.57
N VAL A 385 7.89 4.28 -7.08
CA VAL A 385 6.82 3.59 -6.34
C VAL A 385 6.54 4.26 -5.00
N TYR A 386 7.55 4.68 -4.24
CA TYR A 386 7.34 5.40 -2.97
C TYR A 386 6.61 6.74 -3.18
N LEU A 387 6.96 7.51 -4.21
CA LEU A 387 6.27 8.76 -4.55
C LEU A 387 4.82 8.52 -4.98
N LYS A 388 4.58 7.49 -5.81
CA LYS A 388 3.21 7.08 -6.18
C LYS A 388 2.40 6.65 -4.95
N LEU A 389 3.01 5.90 -4.04
CA LEU A 389 2.39 5.49 -2.78
C LEU A 389 2.00 6.70 -1.92
N ALA A 390 2.91 7.66 -1.74
CA ALA A 390 2.62 8.91 -1.04
C ALA A 390 1.44 9.65 -1.71
N GLY A 391 1.46 9.78 -3.04
CA GLY A 391 0.37 10.38 -3.81
C GLY A 391 -0.98 9.67 -3.61
N LEU A 392 -0.98 8.33 -3.63
CA LEU A 392 -2.17 7.52 -3.36
C LEU A 392 -2.69 7.69 -1.94
N CYS A 393 -1.82 7.73 -0.93
CA CYS A 393 -2.20 8.03 0.45
C CYS A 393 -2.92 9.39 0.53
N GLY A 394 -2.42 10.40 -0.19
CA GLY A 394 -3.09 11.69 -0.34
C GLY A 394 -4.49 11.57 -0.94
N PHE A 395 -4.62 10.88 -2.09
CA PHE A 395 -5.91 10.70 -2.77
C PHE A 395 -6.92 9.88 -1.97
N VAL A 396 -6.49 8.82 -1.30
CA VAL A 396 -7.34 8.01 -0.41
C VAL A 396 -7.86 8.87 0.74
N SER A 397 -7.01 9.74 1.28
CA SER A 397 -7.39 10.66 2.34
C SER A 397 -8.41 11.71 1.88
N LEU A 398 -8.39 12.12 0.61
CA LEU A 398 -9.44 12.98 0.03
C LEU A 398 -10.82 12.34 0.11
N VAL A 399 -10.94 11.02 -0.01
CA VAL A 399 -12.24 10.32 0.11
C VAL A 399 -12.83 10.56 1.50
N PHE A 400 -12.03 10.40 2.56
CA PHE A 400 -12.48 10.66 3.93
C PHE A 400 -12.77 12.14 4.18
N VAL A 401 -11.88 13.03 3.71
CA VAL A 401 -12.08 14.49 3.84
C VAL A 401 -13.37 14.92 3.14
N SER A 402 -13.65 14.41 1.95
CA SER A 402 -14.88 14.71 1.21
C SER A 402 -16.13 14.25 1.95
N GLY A 403 -16.08 13.07 2.57
CA GLY A 403 -17.16 12.58 3.42
C GLY A 403 -17.34 13.46 4.66
N GLY A 404 -16.25 13.95 5.27
CA GLY A 404 -16.28 14.88 6.39
C GLY A 404 -16.89 16.25 6.02
N VAL A 405 -16.57 16.78 4.84
CA VAL A 405 -17.19 18.00 4.31
C VAL A 405 -18.69 17.78 4.08
N MET A 406 -19.05 16.67 3.42
CA MET A 406 -20.45 16.31 3.16
C MET A 406 -21.24 16.13 4.45
N SER A 407 -20.66 15.47 5.46
CA SER A 407 -21.30 15.27 6.77
C SER A 407 -21.55 16.57 7.50
N ALA A 408 -20.55 17.44 7.53
CA ALA A 408 -20.68 18.75 8.14
C ALA A 408 -21.70 19.63 7.43
N TYR A 409 -21.73 19.60 6.10
CA TYR A 409 -22.70 20.33 5.29
C TYR A 409 -24.14 19.88 5.58
N LEU A 410 -24.39 18.56 5.58
CA LEU A 410 -25.71 18.00 5.88
C LEU A 410 -26.15 18.32 7.31
N LEU A 411 -25.23 18.21 8.29
CA LEU A 411 -25.51 18.60 9.67
C LEU A 411 -25.84 20.10 9.79
N ALA A 412 -25.11 20.96 9.07
CA ALA A 412 -25.32 22.40 9.06
C ALA A 412 -26.70 22.76 8.50
N LYS A 413 -27.09 22.09 7.40
CA LYS A 413 -28.40 22.24 6.79
C LYS A 413 -29.52 21.82 7.74
N ASN A 414 -29.41 20.65 8.35
CA ASN A 414 -30.42 20.14 9.29
C ASN A 414 -30.56 21.07 10.51
N LEU A 415 -29.45 21.56 11.07
CA LEU A 415 -29.47 22.55 12.18
C LEU A 415 -30.08 23.91 11.78
N LYS A 416 -30.20 24.21 10.49
CA LYS A 416 -30.91 25.39 10.00
C LYS A 416 -32.41 25.21 10.16
N GLU A 417 -32.91 24.05 9.77
CA GLU A 417 -34.34 23.69 9.75
C GLU A 417 -34.92 23.51 11.16
N TYR A 418 -34.18 22.90 12.09
CA TYR A 418 -34.62 22.74 13.50
C TYR A 418 -34.94 24.05 14.23
N LYS A 419 -34.36 25.18 13.82
CA LYS A 419 -34.71 26.48 14.42
C LYS A 419 -35.99 27.10 13.85
N CYS A 420 -36.48 26.59 12.71
CA CYS A 420 -37.68 27.11 12.05
C CYS A 420 -38.97 26.42 12.52
N GLU A 421 -38.91 25.29 13.23
CA GLU A 421 -40.10 24.58 13.74
C GLU A 421 -40.44 24.91 15.21
N TYR A 422 -39.55 25.58 15.95
CA TYR A 422 -39.75 25.90 17.38
C TYR A 422 -39.78 27.40 17.70
N ILE A 423 -40.04 28.24 16.68
CA ILE A 423 -40.42 29.65 16.83
C ILE A 423 -41.81 29.78 16.23
#